data_AF-W4QNQ4-F1
#
_entry.id   AF-W4QNQ4-F1
#
_cell.length_a   1.000
_cell.length_b   1.000
_cell.length_c   1.000
_cell.angle_alpha   90.00
_cell.angle_beta   90.00
_cell.angle_gamma   90.00
#
_symmetry.space_group_name_H-M   'P 1'
#
loop_
_entity.id
_entity.type
_entity.pdbx_description
1 polymer ?
#
loop_
_entity_poly.entity_id
_entity_poly.type
_entity_poly.pdbx_seq_one_letter_code
_entity_poly.pdbx_strand_id
1 'polypeptide(L)' 'MHVGTEDGFNRLTTKAHLAYHVDDISYWRKKLEKNNIEILNSVPIPNYERFEFRDPFGNRVEMIREL' A
#
# COMPACT_ATOMS: atom_id res chain seq x y z
N MET A 1 -10.48 -10.28 7.29
CA MET A 1 -10.49 -9.01 6.55
C MET A 1 -11.52 -9.14 5.44
N HIS A 2 -12.50 -8.25 5.37
CA HIS A 2 -13.51 -8.22 4.29
C HIS A 2 -13.14 -7.05 3.37
N VAL A 3 -12.91 -7.32 2.08
CA VAL A 3 -12.58 -6.30 1.07
C VAL A 3 -13.78 -6.22 0.12
N GLY A 4 -14.44 -5.06 0.08
CA GLY A 4 -15.59 -4.79 -0.79
C GLY A 4 -15.23 -3.88 -1.96
N THR A 5 -15.95 -4.04 -3.06
CA THR A 5 -15.90 -3.14 -4.22
C THR A 5 -17.24 -2.43 -4.38
N GLU A 6 -17.22 -1.14 -4.70
CA GLU A 6 -18.40 -0.32 -4.99
C GLU A 6 -18.29 0.21 -6.42
N ASP A 7 -19.36 0.04 -7.21
CA ASP A 7 -19.45 0.58 -8.57
C ASP A 7 -19.77 2.08 -8.55
N GLY A 8 -19.22 2.83 -9.52
CA GLY A 8 -19.48 4.26 -9.69
C GLY A 8 -18.60 5.21 -8.86
N PHE A 9 -17.67 4.67 -8.05
CA PHE A 9 -16.77 5.48 -7.23
C PHE A 9 -15.35 5.52 -7.80
N ASN A 10 -14.83 6.72 -8.07
CA ASN A 10 -13.45 6.88 -8.55
C ASN A 10 -12.46 6.67 -7.40
N ARG A 11 -11.91 5.46 -7.29
CA ARG A 11 -10.94 5.06 -6.25
C ARG A 11 -9.62 5.83 -6.27
N LEU A 12 -9.40 6.67 -7.27
CA LEU A 12 -8.26 7.59 -7.35
C LEU A 12 -8.50 8.90 -6.57
N THR A 13 -9.74 9.24 -6.20
CA THR A 13 -10.06 10.56 -5.60
C THR A 13 -10.00 10.58 -4.07
N THR A 14 -9.97 9.42 -3.41
CA THR A 14 -9.95 9.36 -1.95
C THR A 14 -8.55 9.30 -1.37
N LYS A 15 -8.35 10.04 -0.27
CA LYS A 15 -7.13 9.98 0.56
C LYS A 15 -7.11 8.75 1.48
N ALA A 16 -8.25 8.08 1.65
CA ALA A 16 -8.37 6.90 2.48
C ALA A 16 -7.55 5.74 1.89
N HIS A 17 -6.77 5.08 2.74
CA HIS A 17 -5.99 3.90 2.40
C HIS A 17 -5.83 3.03 3.64
N LEU A 18 -5.56 1.75 3.42
CA LEU A 18 -5.24 0.82 4.49
C LEU A 18 -3.74 0.75 4.66
N ALA A 19 -3.25 0.96 5.88
CA ALA A 19 -1.84 0.81 6.22
C ALA A 19 -1.62 -0.45 7.06
N TYR A 20 -0.72 -1.32 6.61
CA TYR A 20 -0.26 -2.47 7.39
C TYR A 20 1.07 -2.15 8.05
N HIS A 21 1.12 -2.29 9.37
CA HIS A 21 2.37 -2.34 10.09
C HIS A 21 3.03 -3.70 9.87
N VAL A 22 4.28 -3.72 9.41
CA VAL A 22 4.98 -4.95 9.02
C VAL A 22 6.36 -5.05 9.65
N ASP A 23 6.77 -6.26 9.99
CA ASP A 23 8.09 -6.50 10.60
C ASP A 23 9.23 -6.40 9.57
N ASP A 24 8.98 -6.77 8.30
CA ASP A 24 9.97 -6.75 7.22
C ASP A 24 9.41 -6.07 5.97
N ILE A 25 9.67 -4.77 5.86
CA ILE A 25 9.25 -3.96 4.72
C ILE A 25 9.99 -4.31 3.42
N SER A 26 11.24 -4.77 3.52
CA SER A 26 12.04 -5.20 2.36
C SER A 26 11.51 -6.50 1.77
N TYR A 27 11.07 -7.44 2.60
CA TYR A 27 10.39 -8.65 2.17
C TYR A 27 9.13 -8.31 1.36
N TRP A 28 8.27 -7.42 1.87
CA TRP A 28 7.03 -7.05 1.19
C TRP A 28 7.28 -6.34 -0.13
N ARG A 29 8.22 -5.40 -0.19
CA ARG A 29 8.62 -4.73 -1.44
C ARG A 29 9.00 -5.75 -2.51
N LYS A 30 9.94 -6.65 -2.21
CA LYS A 30 10.39 -7.71 -3.13
C LYS A 30 9.26 -8.66 -3.54
N LYS A 31 8.38 -9.01 -2.60
CA LYS A 31 7.24 -9.91 -2.86
C LYS A 31 6.27 -9.28 -3.84
N LEU A 32 5.96 -8.00 -3.69
CA LEU A 32 5.04 -7.26 -4.55
C LEU A 32 5.66 -7.03 -5.94
N GLU A 33 6.92 -6.59 -6.02
CA GLU A 33 7.65 -6.41 -7.27
C GLU A 33 7.72 -7.72 -8.08
N LYS A 34 7.99 -8.85 -7.42
CA LYS A 34 8.00 -10.18 -8.07
C LYS A 34 6.64 -10.56 -8.68
N ASN A 35 5.54 -10.01 -8.17
CA ASN A 35 4.19 -10.21 -8.70
C ASN A 35 3.77 -9.11 -9.68
N ASN A 36 4.72 -8.30 -10.18
CA ASN A 36 4.49 -7.18 -11.09
C ASN A 36 3.53 -6.12 -10.50
N ILE A 37 3.54 -5.94 -9.18
CA ILE A 37 2.82 -4.85 -8.52
C ILE A 37 3.76 -3.65 -8.41
N GLU A 38 3.32 -2.53 -8.97
CA GLU A 38 4.06 -1.27 -8.93
C GLU A 38 4.14 -0.70 -7.51
N ILE A 39 5.35 -0.33 -7.11
CA ILE A 39 5.62 0.34 -5.83
C ILE A 39 5.60 1.85 -6.04
N LEU A 40 4.84 2.54 -5.21
CA LEU A 40 4.71 3.98 -5.19
C LEU A 40 5.44 4.55 -3.96
N ASN A 41 6.21 5.60 -4.18
CA ASN A 41 6.91 6.27 -3.09
C ASN A 41 5.94 7.06 -2.22
N SER A 42 6.03 6.86 -0.91
CA SER A 42 5.27 7.59 0.09
C SER A 42 6.04 8.82 0.59
N VAL A 43 5.30 9.81 1.12
CA VAL A 43 5.92 10.95 1.82
C VAL A 43 6.71 10.43 3.03
N PRO A 44 7.97 10.81 3.24
CA PRO A 44 8.73 10.34 4.40
C PRO A 44 8.09 10.74 5.74
N ILE A 45 8.13 9.83 6.72
CA ILE A 45 7.84 10.12 8.14
C ILE A 45 9.11 9.82 8.94
N PRO A 46 9.52 10.70 9.87
CA PRO A 46 10.67 10.43 10.73
C PRO A 46 10.52 9.09 11.47
N ASN A 47 11.57 8.28 11.49
CA ASN A 47 11.63 6.95 12.13
C ASN A 47 10.73 5.87 11.49
N TYR A 48 10.24 6.08 10.27
CA TYR A 48 9.46 5.08 9.55
C TYR A 48 10.00 4.86 8.13
N GLU A 49 10.00 3.59 7.71
CA GLU A 49 10.06 3.22 6.31
C GLU A 49 8.63 2.90 5.84
N ARG A 50 8.23 3.43 4.68
CA ARG A 50 6.90 3.22 4.11
C ARG A 50 6.90 3.28 2.59
N PHE A 51 6.02 2.50 1.98
CA PHE A 51 5.70 2.60 0.57
C PHE A 51 4.23 2.26 0.33
N GLU A 52 3.71 2.64 -0.83
CA GLU A 52 2.35 2.37 -1.24
C GLU A 52 2.30 1.50 -2.49
N PHE A 53 1.13 0.89 -2.73
CA PHE A 53 0.81 0.21 -3.98
C PHE A 53 -0.69 0.23 -4.22
N ARG A 54 -1.09 -0.19 -5.42
CA ARG A 54 -2.50 -0.45 -5.76
C ARG A 54 -2.73 -1.95 -5.80
N ASP A 55 -3.76 -2.40 -5.10
CA ASP A 55 -4.21 -3.79 -5.23
C ASP A 55 -4.94 -4.00 -6.59
N PRO A 56 -5.28 -5.24 -6.98
CA PRO A 56 -5.96 -5.52 -8.24
C PRO A 56 -7.33 -4.83 -8.42
N PHE A 57 -7.92 -4.32 -7.34
CA PHE A 57 -9.19 -3.60 -7.34
C PHE A 57 -8.99 -2.07 -7.28
N GLY A 58 -7.75 -1.59 -7.40
CA GLY A 58 -7.39 -0.18 -7.35
C GLY A 58 -7.42 0.45 -5.96
N ASN A 59 -7.53 -0.34 -4.88
CA ASN A 59 -7.42 0.20 -3.52
C ASN A 59 -5.98 0.65 -3.27
N ARG A 60 -5.82 1.80 -2.60
CA ARG A 60 -4.52 2.25 -2.11
C ARG A 60 -4.19 1.49 -0.82
N VAL A 61 -3.04 0.84 -0.81
CA VAL A 61 -2.52 0.11 0.35
C VAL A 61 -1.13 0.62 0.66
N GLU A 62 -0.84 0.80 1.95
CA GLU A 62 0.46 1.21 2.46
C GLU A 62 1.08 0.07 3.29
N MET A 63 2.38 -0.14 3.12
CA MET A 63 3.21 -0.95 4.01
C MET A 63 4.09 0.01 4.81
N ILE A 64 4.05 -0.06 6.13
CA ILE A 64 4.80 0.83 7.02
C ILE A 64 5.51 0.01 8.11
N ARG A 65 6.72 0.44 8.46
CA ARG A 65 7.55 -0.15 9.51
C ARG A 65 8.26 0.96 10.28
N GLU A 66 8.30 0.84 11.61
CA GLU A 66 9.17 1.65 12.47
C GLU A 66 10.64 1.18 12.36
N LEU A 67 11.57 2.15 12.29
CA LEU A 67 13.01 1.93 12.13
C LEU A 67 13.69 1.46 13.42
#